data_AF-A0A959CTD7-F1
#
_entry.id   AF-A0A959CTD7-F1
#
_cell.length_a   1.000
_cell.length_b   1.000
_cell.length_c   1.000
_cell.angle_alpha   90.00
_cell.angle_beta   90.00
_cell.angle_gamma   90.00
#
_symmetry.space_group_name_H-M   'P 1'
#
loop_
_entity.id
_entity.type
_entity.pdbx_description
1 polymer ?
#
loop_
_entity_poly.entity_id
_entity_poly.type
_entity_poly.pdbx_seq_one_letter_code
_entity_poly.pdbx_strand_id
1 'polypeptide(L)'
;MQKKFLLADLVVQVSLLGLIVVSSPTIFFPLLLMIPLGGWQLSSALIKGVAWRSRLHLTYFGLAAAYCLALWAGSTGVVEVRFSPKAVQELWGEEAWYILFIVVIPLVGAVKYLHISKKDCGRRTEEKLV
;
A
#
# COMPACT_ATOMS: atom_id res chain seq x y z
N MET A 1 -2.94 24.97 -0.23
CA MET A 1 -3.70 23.71 -0.01
C MET A 1 -2.84 22.46 -0.18
N GLN A 2 -2.08 22.34 -1.29
CA GLN A 2 -1.28 21.14 -1.62
C GLN A 2 -0.23 20.74 -0.55
N LYS A 3 0.50 21.71 0.04
CA LYS A 3 1.50 21.41 1.10
C LYS A 3 0.89 20.81 2.36
N LYS A 4 -0.25 21.35 2.82
CA LYS A 4 -0.98 20.84 3.99
C LYS A 4 -1.45 19.40 3.73
N PHE A 5 -1.91 19.11 2.51
CA PHE A 5 -2.29 17.76 2.10
C PHE A 5 -1.09 16.81 2.05
N LEU A 6 0.04 17.21 1.46
CA LEU A 6 1.27 16.39 1.44
C LEU A 6 1.76 16.03 2.85
N LEU A 7 1.76 17.01 3.76
CA LEU A 7 2.15 16.79 5.14
C LEU A 7 1.15 15.86 5.86
N ALA A 8 -0.15 16.10 5.72
CA ALA A 8 -1.18 15.25 6.30
C ALA A 8 -1.07 13.81 5.78
N ASP A 9 -0.86 13.63 4.48
CA ASP A 9 -0.67 12.32 3.86
C ASP A 9 0.56 11.60 4.43
N LEU A 10 1.69 12.31 4.59
CA LEU A 10 2.90 11.74 5.18
C LEU A 10 2.67 11.33 6.64
N VAL A 11 2.00 12.19 7.43
CA VAL A 11 1.68 11.91 8.83
C VAL A 11 0.80 10.67 8.95
N VAL A 12 -0.27 10.58 8.16
CA VAL A 12 -1.17 9.41 8.18
C VAL A 12 -0.40 8.13 7.84
N GLN A 13 0.44 8.16 6.81
CA GLN A 13 1.22 6.98 6.42
C GLN A 13 2.22 6.53 7.48
N VAL A 14 2.98 7.47 8.05
CA VAL A 14 3.96 7.16 9.09
C VAL A 14 3.27 6.64 10.34
N SER A 15 2.17 7.26 10.76
CA SER A 15 1.40 6.83 11.93
C SER A 15 0.83 5.43 11.76
N LEU A 16 0.16 5.15 10.63
CA LEU A 16 -0.42 3.84 10.38
C LEU A 16 0.64 2.76 10.24
N LEU A 17 1.70 2.98 9.44
CA LEU A 17 2.81 2.03 9.32
C LEU A 17 3.53 1.82 10.65
N GLY A 18 3.73 2.87 11.44
CA GLY A 18 4.30 2.77 12.79
C GLY A 18 3.44 1.92 13.71
N LEU A 19 2.12 2.11 13.70
CA LEU A 19 1.18 1.30 14.47
C LEU A 19 1.19 -0.17 14.03
N ILE A 20 1.34 -0.44 12.73
CA ILE A 20 1.47 -1.81 12.20
C ILE A 20 2.74 -2.49 12.73
N VAL A 21 3.86 -1.77 12.78
CA VAL A 21 5.13 -2.30 13.30
C VAL A 21 5.03 -2.59 14.80
N VAL A 22 4.51 -1.62 15.57
CA VAL A 22 4.37 -1.74 17.03
C VAL A 22 3.35 -2.82 17.42
N SER A 23 2.30 -3.01 16.63
CA SER A 23 1.29 -4.05 16.85
C SER A 23 1.62 -5.40 16.19
N SER A 24 2.79 -5.55 15.57
CA SER A 24 3.20 -6.83 14.94
C SER A 24 3.21 -8.07 15.86
N PRO A 25 3.36 -7.98 17.20
CA PRO A 25 3.23 -9.15 18.07
C PRO A 25 1.82 -9.77 18.05
N THR A 26 0.80 -9.02 17.60
CA THR A 26 -0.59 -9.48 17.56
C THR A 26 -1.08 -9.51 16.11
N ILE A 27 -0.91 -10.63 15.39
CA ILE A 27 -1.22 -10.81 13.94
C ILE A 27 -2.55 -10.15 13.49
N PHE A 28 -3.57 -10.14 14.35
CA PHE A 28 -4.89 -9.58 14.04
C PHE A 28 -4.91 -8.05 13.86
N PHE A 29 -4.13 -7.30 14.65
CA PHE A 29 -4.16 -5.84 14.65
C PHE A 29 -3.50 -5.21 13.39
N PRO A 30 -2.32 -5.68 12.93
CA PRO A 30 -1.71 -5.27 11.67
C PRO A 30 -2.62 -5.48 10.47
N LEU A 31 -3.36 -6.60 10.41
CA LEU A 31 -4.29 -6.89 9.32
C LEU A 31 -5.45 -5.89 9.30
N LEU A 32 -6.00 -5.54 10.47
CA LEU A 32 -7.03 -4.50 10.56
C LEU A 32 -6.51 -3.12 10.15
N LEU A 33 -5.25 -2.79 10.48
CA LEU A 33 -4.63 -1.51 10.13
C LEU A 33 -4.22 -1.40 8.65
N MET A 34 -4.07 -2.52 7.94
CA MET A 34 -3.85 -2.54 6.48
C MET A 34 -5.05 -1.96 5.71
N ILE A 35 -6.28 -2.13 6.21
CA ILE A 35 -7.50 -1.62 5.56
C ILE A 35 -7.52 -0.08 5.49
N PRO A 36 -7.44 0.67 6.62
CA PRO A 36 -7.43 2.13 6.57
C PRO A 36 -6.17 2.66 5.87
N LEU A 37 -5.03 1.98 5.98
CA LEU A 37 -3.82 2.36 5.24
C LEU A 37 -4.03 2.24 3.73
N GLY A 38 -4.51 1.09 3.26
CA GLY A 38 -4.78 0.84 1.85
C GLY A 38 -5.81 1.81 1.29
N GLY A 39 -6.91 2.02 2.01
CA GLY A 39 -7.96 2.97 1.63
C GLY A 39 -7.44 4.41 1.53
N TRP A 40 -6.62 4.84 2.50
CA TRP A 40 -5.99 6.16 2.46
C TRP A 40 -5.02 6.29 1.29
N GLN A 41 -4.15 5.30 1.06
CA GLN A 41 -3.16 5.35 -0.02
C GLN A 41 -3.81 5.34 -1.40
N LEU A 42 -4.84 4.53 -1.64
CA LEU A 42 -5.62 4.55 -2.87
C LEU A 42 -6.27 5.92 -3.12
N SER A 43 -6.95 6.45 -2.10
CA SER A 43 -7.63 7.75 -2.20
C SER A 43 -6.64 8.89 -2.45
N SER A 44 -5.54 8.90 -1.69
CA SER A 44 -4.46 9.88 -1.82
C SER A 44 -3.79 9.78 -3.19
N ALA A 45 -3.50 8.58 -3.68
CA ALA A 45 -2.89 8.37 -4.99
C ALA A 45 -3.81 8.87 -6.11
N LEU A 46 -5.11 8.61 -6.02
CA LEU A 46 -6.09 9.11 -6.99
C LEU A 46 -6.17 10.64 -6.97
N ILE A 47 -6.29 11.25 -5.79
CA ILE A 47 -6.36 12.71 -5.64
C ILE A 47 -5.11 13.36 -6.23
N LYS A 48 -3.91 12.89 -5.86
CA LYS A 48 -2.64 13.44 -6.37
C LYS A 48 -2.47 13.17 -7.87
N GLY A 49 -2.89 12.00 -8.33
CA GLY A 49 -2.85 11.60 -9.73
C GLY A 49 -3.70 12.51 -10.62
N VAL A 50 -4.93 12.79 -10.20
CA VAL A 50 -5.89 13.62 -10.95
C VAL A 50 -5.62 15.10 -10.73
N ALA A 51 -5.67 15.57 -9.47
CA ALA A 51 -5.58 16.99 -9.16
C ALA A 51 -4.21 17.61 -9.46
N TRP A 52 -3.14 16.82 -9.37
CA TRP A 52 -1.78 17.30 -9.64
C TRP A 52 -1.17 16.67 -10.90
N ARG A 53 -1.98 15.96 -11.71
CA ARG A 53 -1.58 15.33 -12.97
C ARG A 53 -0.33 14.44 -12.83
N SER A 54 -0.16 13.81 -11.67
CA SER A 54 1.02 13.00 -11.39
C SER A 54 0.86 11.59 -11.96
N ARG A 55 1.56 11.30 -13.07
CA ARG A 55 1.57 9.97 -13.70
C ARG A 55 1.99 8.88 -12.71
N LEU A 56 2.98 9.17 -11.87
CA LEU A 56 3.51 8.23 -10.89
C LEU A 56 2.45 7.80 -9.86
N HIS A 57 1.59 8.74 -9.41
CA HIS A 57 0.49 8.42 -8.50
C HIS A 57 -0.64 7.65 -9.20
N LEU A 58 -0.94 7.98 -10.46
CA LEU A 58 -1.89 7.21 -11.27
C LEU A 58 -1.42 5.77 -11.50
N THR A 59 -0.12 5.56 -11.77
CA THR A 59 0.45 4.22 -11.88
C THR A 59 0.34 3.45 -10.57
N TYR A 60 0.65 4.10 -9.43
CA TYR A 60 0.47 3.46 -8.13
C TYR A 60 -0.99 3.08 -7.88
N PHE A 61 -1.93 4.01 -8.12
CA PHE A 61 -3.36 3.77 -7.98
C PHE A 61 -3.82 2.60 -8.85
N GLY A 62 -3.45 2.57 -10.13
CA GLY A 62 -3.83 1.50 -11.05
C GLY A 62 -3.32 0.13 -10.60
N LEU A 63 -2.07 0.03 -10.15
CA LEU A 63 -1.51 -1.21 -9.62
C LEU A 63 -2.19 -1.65 -8.33
N ALA A 64 -2.44 -0.72 -7.39
CA ALA A 64 -3.11 -1.02 -6.13
C ALA A 64 -4.57 -1.44 -6.34
N ALA A 65 -5.29 -0.77 -7.24
CA ALA A 65 -6.66 -1.13 -7.59
C ALA A 65 -6.73 -2.49 -8.28
N ALA A 66 -5.83 -2.77 -9.23
CA ALA A 66 -5.73 -4.08 -9.86
C ALA A 66 -5.42 -5.19 -8.84
N TYR A 67 -4.56 -4.91 -7.87
CA TYR A 67 -4.27 -5.83 -6.78
C TYR A 67 -5.51 -6.10 -5.90
N CYS A 68 -6.27 -5.07 -5.53
CA CYS A 68 -7.53 -5.24 -4.80
C CYS A 68 -8.56 -6.06 -5.60
N LEU A 69 -8.66 -5.83 -6.91
CA LEU A 69 -9.53 -6.61 -7.79
C LEU A 69 -9.09 -8.07 -7.88
N ALA A 70 -7.78 -8.33 -7.95
CA ALA A 70 -7.23 -9.68 -7.96
C ALA A 70 -7.53 -10.43 -6.66
N LEU A 71 -7.39 -9.75 -5.51
CA LEU A 71 -7.80 -10.30 -4.21
C LEU A 71 -9.29 -10.62 -4.16
N TRP A 72 -10.14 -9.70 -4.63
CA TRP A 72 -11.58 -9.91 -4.67
C TRP A 72 -11.98 -11.08 -5.59
N ALA A 73 -11.40 -11.14 -6.79
CA ALA A 73 -11.61 -12.25 -7.74
C ALA A 73 -11.14 -13.60 -7.18
N GLY A 74 -10.00 -13.62 -6.46
CA GLY A 74 -9.52 -14.80 -5.75
C GLY A 74 -10.45 -15.21 -4.61
N SER A 75 -10.99 -14.26 -3.84
CA SER A 75 -11.90 -14.54 -2.72
C SER A 75 -13.29 -15.05 -3.15
N THR A 76 -13.74 -14.68 -4.35
CA THR A 76 -15.06 -15.06 -4.88
C THR A 76 -15.04 -16.39 -5.64
N GLY A 77 -13.87 -17.03 -5.77
CA GLY A 77 -13.71 -18.29 -6.51
C GLY A 77 -13.89 -18.14 -8.03
N VAL A 78 -14.02 -16.91 -8.54
CA VAL A 78 -14.13 -16.62 -9.99
C VAL A 78 -12.84 -16.97 -10.72
N VAL A 79 -11.71 -16.95 -10.00
CA VAL A 79 -10.43 -17.45 -10.46
C VAL A 79 -9.93 -18.46 -9.42
N GLU A 80 -9.86 -19.75 -9.78
CA GLU A 80 -9.01 -20.69 -9.04
C GLU A 80 -7.56 -20.29 -9.28
N VAL A 81 -7.05 -19.44 -8.39
CA VAL A 81 -5.65 -19.03 -8.33
C VAL A 81 -4.84 -20.25 -7.85
N ARG A 82 -4.68 -21.28 -8.70
CA ARG A 82 -3.77 -22.41 -8.46
C ARG A 82 -2.34 -21.96 -8.71
N PHE A 83 -1.81 -21.11 -7.84
CA PHE A 83 -0.41 -20.77 -7.86
C PHE A 83 0.36 -21.85 -7.10
N SER A 84 0.95 -22.79 -7.83
CA SER A 84 1.87 -23.78 -7.26
C SER A 84 3.31 -23.40 -7.58
N PRO A 85 3.94 -22.46 -6.85
CA PRO A 85 5.37 -22.51 -6.68
C PRO A 85 5.64 -23.59 -5.64
N LYS A 86 5.88 -24.82 -6.11
CA LYS A 86 6.22 -25.98 -5.25
C LYS A 86 7.24 -25.63 -4.15
N ALA A 87 8.19 -24.74 -4.45
CA ALA A 87 9.19 -24.26 -3.50
C ALA A 87 8.64 -23.49 -2.28
N VAL A 88 7.52 -22.76 -2.39
CA VAL A 88 6.91 -22.03 -1.26
C VAL A 88 5.99 -22.96 -0.46
N GLN A 89 5.27 -23.84 -1.16
CA GLN A 89 4.35 -24.82 -0.56
C GLN A 89 5.13 -25.88 0.25
N GLU A 90 6.30 -26.32 -0.23
CA GLU A 90 7.18 -27.28 0.46
C GLU A 90 7.92 -26.69 1.67
N LEU A 91 8.30 -25.39 1.64
CA LEU A 91 9.03 -24.78 2.76
C LEU A 91 8.13 -24.19 3.85
N TRP A 92 6.90 -23.74 3.53
CA TRP A 92 6.09 -22.95 4.46
C TRP A 92 4.62 -23.39 4.59
N GLY A 93 4.17 -24.41 3.85
CA GLY A 93 2.79 -24.92 3.89
C GLY A 93 1.76 -24.05 3.15
N GLU A 94 0.53 -24.55 3.04
CA GLU A 94 -0.57 -23.90 2.30
C GLU A 94 -1.07 -22.60 2.95
N GLU A 95 -0.62 -22.23 4.15
CA GLU A 95 -1.08 -21.03 4.86
C GLU A 95 -0.09 -19.85 4.72
N ALA A 96 1.18 -20.13 4.43
CA ALA A 96 2.20 -19.09 4.40
C ALA A 96 2.20 -18.25 3.11
N TRP A 97 1.70 -18.79 2.00
CA TRP A 97 1.51 -18.00 0.80
C TRP A 97 0.39 -16.97 0.98
N TYR A 98 -0.66 -17.31 1.74
CA TYR A 98 -1.72 -16.39 2.11
C TYR A 98 -1.14 -15.20 2.88
N ILE A 99 -0.24 -15.45 3.82
CA ILE A 99 0.47 -14.40 4.58
C ILE A 99 1.35 -13.56 3.65
N LEU A 100 2.12 -14.18 2.74
CA LEU A 100 2.97 -13.46 1.80
C LEU A 100 2.13 -12.54 0.89
N PHE A 101 1.02 -13.05 0.35
CA PHE A 101 0.19 -12.32 -0.57
C PHE A 101 -0.60 -11.23 0.16
N ILE A 102 -1.29 -11.54 1.25
CA ILE A 102 -2.14 -10.59 1.99
C ILE A 102 -1.33 -9.55 2.78
N VAL A 103 -0.13 -9.89 3.24
CA VAL A 103 0.64 -9.01 4.15
C VAL A 103 1.85 -8.43 3.44
N VAL A 104 2.73 -9.25 2.86
CA VAL A 104 4.02 -8.77 2.35
C VAL A 104 3.85 -7.88 1.12
N ILE A 105 3.00 -8.27 0.15
CA ILE A 105 2.78 -7.45 -1.06
C ILE A 105 2.19 -6.06 -0.70
N PRO A 106 1.12 -5.96 0.13
CA PRO A 106 0.61 -4.68 0.59
C PRO A 106 1.62 -3.86 1.37
N LEU A 107 2.44 -4.46 2.22
CA LEU A 107 3.50 -3.76 2.96
C LEU A 107 4.56 -3.17 2.03
N VAL A 108 5.01 -3.93 1.03
CA VAL A 108 5.95 -3.42 0.01
C VAL A 108 5.33 -2.26 -0.77
N GLY A 109 4.06 -2.40 -1.18
CA GLY A 109 3.30 -1.33 -1.81
C GLY A 109 3.24 -0.08 -0.93
N ALA A 110 2.91 -0.26 0.35
CA ALA A 110 2.79 0.82 1.31
C ALA A 110 4.10 1.56 1.56
N VAL A 111 5.21 0.84 1.69
CA VAL A 111 6.55 1.44 1.82
C VAL A 111 6.96 2.18 0.55
N LYS A 112 6.62 1.65 -0.64
CA LYS A 112 6.85 2.34 -1.91
C LYS A 112 6.07 3.65 -1.97
N TYR A 113 4.79 3.65 -1.56
CA TYR A 113 3.98 4.87 -1.53
C TYR A 113 4.53 5.91 -0.53
N LEU A 114 5.02 5.46 0.62
CA LEU A 114 5.67 6.35 1.59
C LEU A 114 6.89 7.05 0.99
N HIS A 115 7.72 6.33 0.22
CA HIS A 115 8.86 6.93 -0.48
C HIS A 115 8.43 8.00 -1.49
N ILE A 116 7.33 7.76 -2.20
CA ILE A 116 6.76 8.72 -3.15
C ILE A 116 6.32 9.98 -2.41
N SER A 117 5.55 9.83 -1.32
CA SER A 117 5.08 10.96 -0.52
C SER A 117 6.20 11.75 0.12
N LYS A 118 7.28 11.09 0.59
CA LYS A 118 8.48 11.78 1.09
C LYS A 118 9.15 12.63 0.02
N LYS A 119 9.32 12.09 -1.19
CA LYS A 119 9.92 12.83 -2.33
C LYS A 119 9.08 14.04 -2.72
N ASP A 120 7.76 13.91 -2.75
CA ASP A 120 6.87 15.03 -3.07
C ASP A 120 6.95 16.16 -2.02
N CYS A 121 7.06 15.80 -0.74
CA CYS A 121 7.21 16.77 0.34
C CYS A 121 8.59 17.47 0.27
N GLY A 122 9.65 16.74 -0.08
CA GLY A 122 11.01 17.27 -0.25
C GLY A 122 11.12 18.25 -1.42
N ARG A 123 10.72 17.85 -2.63
CA ARG A 123 10.83 18.67 -3.86
C ARG A 123 10.13 20.03 -3.73
N ARG A 124 8.95 20.07 -3.10
CA ARG A 124 8.22 21.33 -2.89
C ARG A 124 8.81 22.23 -1.80
N THR A 125 9.71 21.71 -0.97
CA THR A 125 10.43 22.50 0.02
C THR A 125 11.61 23.20 -0.65
N GLU A 126 12.29 22.53 -1.58
CA GLU A 126 13.41 23.07 -2.37
C GLU A 126 12.97 24.14 -3.39
N GLU A 127 11.82 23.98 -4.06
CA GLU A 127 11.24 24.99 -4.97
C GLU A 127 10.95 26.36 -4.31
N LYS A 128 11.09 26.50 -2.98
CA LYS A 128 10.93 27.78 -2.26
C LYS A 128 12.24 28.42 -1.82
N LEU A 129 13.36 27.72 -1.95
CA LEU A 129 14.69 28.21 -1.57
C LEU A 129 15.47 28.76 -2.77
N VAL A 130 14.87 28.69 -3.96
CA VAL A 130 15.32 29.29 -5.22
C VAL A 130 14.32 30.37 -5.61
#